data_AF-A0A6G6ZZ40-F1
#
_entry.id   AF-A0A6G6ZZ40-F1
#
_cell.length_a   1.000
_cell.length_b   1.000
_cell.length_c   1.000
_cell.angle_alpha   90.00
_cell.angle_beta   90.00
_cell.angle_gamma   90.00
#
_symmetry.space_group_name_H-M   'P 1'
#
loop_
_entity.id
_entity.type
_entity.pdbx_description
1 polymer ?
#
loop_
_entity_poly.entity_id
_entity_poly.type
_entity_poly.pdbx_seq_one_letter_code
_entity_poly.pdbx_strand_id
1 'polypeptide(L)'
;MPLDLHSLAWHRSIGKLIMQLNRPEFWSSLIRTLNEYVQVDNWVVLIFSSKQVQVVSLPEVADAEEVDAFTQRYVKGLYLLDPFYIANRENPQSGFFHLLDIVPEYFLETEYYHKYFAQYISVDEVQYNAQLDGDRTLCISIGSSTHFCQDQITMLDIIKPWVIALMHQRMSFEIEEEKHLTSAPLWSQTITQLGTQITTRESDVLRLLLSGFSNKEIAGKLCLSAETIKVHRRNIYAKLNIKSQSELFARFFMPKKDAFSSV
;
A
#
# COMPACT_ATOMS: atom_id res chain seq x y z
N MET A 1 -29.83 14.33 -22.12
CA MET A 1 -29.00 14.70 -20.95
C MET A 1 -28.51 16.12 -21.16
N PRO A 2 -28.89 17.10 -20.34
CA PRO A 2 -28.22 18.40 -20.39
C PRO A 2 -26.79 18.19 -19.89
N LEU A 3 -25.81 18.47 -20.75
CA LEU A 3 -24.40 18.54 -20.37
C LEU A 3 -24.26 19.72 -19.39
N ASP A 4 -24.27 19.41 -18.10
CA ASP A 4 -24.01 20.39 -17.05
C ASP A 4 -22.60 21.01 -17.23
N LEU A 5 -22.40 22.25 -16.83
CA LEU A 5 -21.10 22.93 -16.92
C LEU A 5 -19.98 22.15 -16.23
N HIS A 6 -20.31 21.44 -15.16
CA HIS A 6 -19.39 20.52 -14.47
C HIS A 6 -18.95 19.35 -15.35
N SER A 7 -19.87 18.80 -16.16
CA SER A 7 -19.54 17.76 -17.14
C SER A 7 -18.61 18.27 -18.23
N LEU A 8 -18.77 19.51 -18.70
CA LEU A 8 -17.88 20.10 -19.71
C LEU A 8 -16.45 20.32 -19.19
N ALA A 9 -16.31 20.71 -17.92
CA ALA A 9 -15.01 20.82 -17.26
C ALA A 9 -14.29 19.46 -17.21
N TRP A 10 -15.01 18.38 -16.87
CA TRP A 10 -14.48 17.01 -16.89
C TRP A 10 -13.90 16.61 -18.24
N HIS A 11 -14.67 16.76 -19.32
CA HIS A 11 -14.20 16.37 -20.65
C HIS A 11 -12.94 17.15 -21.06
N ARG A 12 -12.85 18.43 -20.68
CA ARG A 12 -11.66 19.25 -20.95
C ARG A 12 -10.45 18.79 -20.14
N SER A 13 -10.62 18.49 -18.85
CA SER A 13 -9.52 18.01 -18.00
C SER A 13 -9.00 16.65 -18.46
N ILE A 14 -9.89 15.71 -18.81
CA ILE A 14 -9.51 14.41 -19.39
C ILE A 14 -8.75 14.60 -20.71
N GLY A 15 -9.23 15.48 -21.60
CA GLY A 15 -8.54 15.78 -22.86
C GLY A 15 -7.12 16.31 -22.65
N LYS A 16 -6.91 17.18 -21.64
CA LYS A 16 -5.57 17.65 -21.26
C LYS A 16 -4.69 16.52 -20.72
N LEU A 17 -5.24 15.64 -19.88
CA LEU A 17 -4.50 14.49 -19.34
C LEU A 17 -4.04 13.53 -20.44
N ILE A 18 -4.90 13.27 -21.43
CA ILE A 18 -4.54 12.44 -22.60
C ILE A 18 -3.34 13.03 -23.34
N MET A 19 -3.33 14.36 -23.55
CA MET A 19 -2.19 15.05 -24.19
C MET A 19 -0.90 15.03 -23.37
N GLN A 20 -0.98 14.67 -22.08
CA GLN A 20 0.16 14.57 -21.17
C GLN A 20 0.61 13.12 -20.94
N LEU A 21 0.01 12.12 -21.59
CA LEU A 21 0.32 10.70 -21.37
C LEU A 21 1.81 10.35 -21.51
N ASN A 22 2.57 11.08 -22.34
CA ASN A 22 4.00 10.87 -22.55
C ASN A 22 4.90 11.85 -21.78
N ARG A 23 4.34 12.67 -20.89
CA ARG A 23 5.06 13.74 -20.15
C ARG A 23 5.38 13.32 -18.73
N PRO A 24 6.57 13.58 -18.17
CA PRO A 24 6.92 13.12 -16.82
C PRO A 24 5.93 13.59 -15.73
N GLU A 25 5.25 14.73 -15.94
CA GLU A 25 4.27 15.33 -15.02
C GLU A 25 2.86 14.73 -15.12
N PHE A 26 2.68 13.61 -15.83
CA PHE A 26 1.37 12.98 -16.00
C PHE A 26 0.72 12.63 -14.65
N TRP A 27 1.47 11.98 -13.75
CA TRP A 27 0.94 11.53 -12.46
C TRP A 27 0.50 12.69 -11.58
N SER A 28 1.32 13.73 -11.45
CA SER A 28 0.97 14.95 -10.71
C SER A 28 -0.21 15.70 -11.36
N SER A 29 -0.32 15.67 -12.69
CA SER A 29 -1.46 16.27 -13.40
C SER A 29 -2.76 15.48 -13.20
N LEU A 30 -2.69 14.14 -13.20
CA LEU A 30 -3.81 13.26 -12.87
C LEU A 30 -4.30 13.56 -11.45
N ILE A 31 -3.39 13.57 -10.47
CA ILE A 31 -3.74 13.88 -9.08
C ILE A 31 -4.32 15.28 -8.94
N ARG A 32 -3.73 16.29 -9.57
CA ARG A 32 -4.31 17.65 -9.56
C ARG A 32 -5.72 17.68 -10.13
N THR A 33 -6.00 16.89 -11.16
CA THR A 33 -7.34 16.77 -11.73
C THR A 33 -8.30 16.10 -10.75
N LEU A 34 -7.87 15.04 -10.04
CA LEU A 34 -8.68 14.42 -8.99
C LEU A 34 -8.91 15.37 -7.81
N ASN A 35 -7.91 16.19 -7.48
CA ASN A 35 -7.97 17.17 -6.39
C ASN A 35 -8.97 18.32 -6.63
N GLU A 36 -9.44 18.51 -7.87
CA GLU A 36 -10.55 19.42 -8.17
C GLU A 36 -11.89 18.92 -7.62
N TYR A 37 -12.00 17.62 -7.28
CA TYR A 37 -13.26 16.96 -6.90
C TYR A 37 -13.22 16.27 -5.54
N VAL A 38 -12.07 15.71 -5.14
CA VAL A 38 -11.83 15.17 -3.79
C VAL A 38 -10.62 15.83 -3.16
N GLN A 39 -10.58 15.95 -1.83
CA GLN A 39 -9.37 16.42 -1.18
C GLN A 39 -8.28 15.34 -1.27
N VAL A 40 -7.12 15.72 -1.81
CA VAL A 40 -5.93 14.88 -1.89
C VAL A 40 -4.81 15.56 -1.11
N ASP A 41 -4.42 14.95 0.00
CA ASP A 41 -3.36 15.47 0.87
C ASP A 41 -2.02 14.76 0.60
N ASN A 42 -2.07 13.48 0.26
CA ASN A 42 -0.89 12.69 -0.14
C ASN A 42 -1.26 11.70 -1.25
N TRP A 43 -0.28 11.29 -2.06
CA TRP A 43 -0.48 10.29 -3.09
C TRP A 43 0.80 9.54 -3.40
N VAL A 44 0.70 8.34 -3.97
CA VAL A 44 1.84 7.60 -4.47
C VAL A 44 1.43 6.68 -5.60
N VAL A 45 2.30 6.50 -6.59
CA VAL A 45 2.11 5.52 -7.67
C VAL A 45 3.11 4.39 -7.50
N LEU A 46 2.60 3.17 -7.39
CA LEU A 46 3.36 1.97 -7.05
C LEU A 46 3.04 0.84 -8.04
N ILE A 47 3.94 -0.13 -8.17
CA ILE A 47 3.67 -1.41 -8.81
C ILE A 47 3.81 -2.50 -7.76
N PHE A 48 2.72 -3.19 -7.48
CA PHE A 48 2.70 -4.39 -6.63
C PHE A 48 3.05 -5.62 -7.46
N SER A 49 3.95 -6.45 -6.93
CA SER A 49 4.26 -7.78 -7.46
C SER A 49 4.45 -8.78 -6.30
N SER A 50 4.46 -10.07 -6.61
CA SER A 50 4.71 -11.13 -5.61
C SER A 50 6.10 -11.04 -4.94
N LYS A 51 7.07 -10.38 -5.59
CA LYS A 51 8.46 -10.32 -5.12
C LYS A 51 8.79 -8.99 -4.42
N GLN A 52 8.26 -7.89 -4.93
CA GLN A 52 8.61 -6.55 -4.48
C GLN A 52 7.52 -5.53 -4.80
N VAL A 53 7.63 -4.35 -4.17
CA VAL A 53 6.89 -3.15 -4.58
C VAL A 53 7.88 -2.16 -5.17
N GLN A 54 7.55 -1.63 -6.34
CA GLN A 54 8.32 -0.59 -7.01
C GLN A 54 7.57 0.73 -6.96
N VAL A 55 8.29 1.82 -6.70
CA VAL A 55 7.72 3.17 -6.75
C VAL A 55 7.91 3.74 -8.14
N VAL A 56 6.82 4.20 -8.74
CA VAL A 56 6.79 4.83 -10.08
C VAL A 56 6.88 6.34 -9.94
N SER A 57 6.07 6.92 -9.05
CA SER A 57 5.98 8.37 -8.87
C SER A 57 5.53 8.72 -7.46
N LEU A 58 6.02 9.86 -6.96
CA LEU A 58 5.77 10.43 -5.64
C LEU A 58 5.50 11.94 -5.78
N PRO A 59 4.84 12.57 -4.80
CA PRO A 59 4.70 14.02 -4.74
C PRO A 59 6.06 14.70 -4.64
N GLU A 60 6.20 15.85 -5.30
CA GLU A 60 7.31 16.77 -5.06
C GLU A 60 7.05 17.49 -3.73
N VAL A 61 7.84 17.19 -2.71
CA VAL A 61 7.75 17.81 -1.38
C VAL A 61 9.01 18.61 -1.06
N ALA A 62 8.89 19.56 -0.13
CA ALA A 62 10.02 20.39 0.33
C ALA A 62 11.08 19.58 1.09
N ASP A 63 10.68 18.51 1.78
CA ASP A 63 11.58 17.60 2.49
C ASP A 63 11.68 16.25 1.75
N ALA A 64 12.48 16.25 0.68
CA ALA A 64 12.67 15.07 -0.15
C ALA A 64 13.42 13.94 0.60
N GLU A 65 14.21 14.27 1.63
CA GLU A 65 14.98 13.28 2.40
C GLU A 65 14.07 12.44 3.31
N GLU A 66 13.09 13.06 3.96
CA GLU A 66 12.12 12.34 4.81
C GLU A 66 11.24 11.41 3.98
N VAL A 67 10.74 11.87 2.82
CA VAL A 67 9.92 11.05 1.91
C VAL A 67 10.71 9.91 1.30
N ASP A 68 11.99 10.11 0.95
CA ASP A 68 12.82 9.04 0.43
C ASP A 68 13.10 7.97 1.51
N ALA A 69 13.46 8.37 2.73
CA ALA A 69 13.67 7.43 3.84
C ALA A 69 12.42 6.60 4.16
N PHE A 70 11.25 7.24 4.11
CA PHE A 70 9.95 6.58 4.30
C PHE A 70 9.64 5.60 3.17
N THR A 71 9.76 6.04 1.92
CA THR A 71 9.51 5.24 0.74
C THR A 71 10.40 4.01 0.74
N GLN A 72 11.70 4.20 1.04
CA GLN A 72 12.66 3.12 1.17
C GLN A 72 12.24 2.11 2.24
N ARG A 73 11.71 2.55 3.38
CA ARG A 73 11.23 1.66 4.44
C ARG A 73 9.97 0.90 4.01
N TYR A 74 9.08 1.56 3.29
CA TYR A 74 7.89 0.93 2.72
C TYR A 74 8.28 -0.20 1.77
N VAL A 75 9.06 0.08 0.72
CA VAL A 75 9.47 -0.92 -0.27
C VAL A 75 10.36 -2.03 0.29
N LYS A 76 11.11 -1.77 1.38
CA LYS A 76 11.92 -2.78 2.08
C LYS A 76 11.11 -3.79 2.90
N GLY A 77 9.82 -3.54 3.17
CA GLY A 77 8.96 -4.58 3.73
C GLY A 77 7.68 -4.12 4.43
N LEU A 78 7.48 -2.84 4.75
CA LEU A 78 6.22 -2.44 5.41
C LEU A 78 5.00 -2.65 4.50
N TYR A 79 5.17 -2.66 3.17
CA TYR A 79 4.11 -2.99 2.22
C TYR A 79 3.46 -4.35 2.48
N LEU A 80 4.15 -5.27 3.15
CA LEU A 80 3.61 -6.60 3.47
C LEU A 80 2.52 -6.56 4.54
N LEU A 81 2.42 -5.46 5.28
CA LEU A 81 1.39 -5.20 6.28
C LEU A 81 0.29 -4.28 5.76
N ASP A 82 0.44 -3.77 4.54
CA ASP A 82 -0.50 -2.85 3.92
C ASP A 82 -1.78 -3.60 3.48
N PRO A 83 -2.97 -3.18 3.97
CA PRO A 83 -4.25 -3.77 3.55
C PRO A 83 -4.45 -3.80 2.03
N PHE A 84 -4.05 -2.75 1.30
CA PHE A 84 -4.18 -2.69 -0.15
C PHE A 84 -3.33 -3.74 -0.84
N TYR A 85 -2.09 -3.91 -0.39
CA TYR A 85 -1.20 -4.94 -0.93
C TYR A 85 -1.76 -6.34 -0.65
N ILE A 86 -2.19 -6.60 0.59
CA ILE A 86 -2.73 -7.90 0.99
C ILE A 86 -3.99 -8.24 0.18
N ALA A 87 -4.95 -7.31 0.09
CA ALA A 87 -6.17 -7.50 -0.69
C ALA A 87 -5.87 -7.74 -2.18
N ASN A 88 -4.92 -6.99 -2.74
CA ASN A 88 -4.51 -7.16 -4.13
C ASN A 88 -3.84 -8.51 -4.39
N ARG A 89 -3.00 -9.03 -3.47
CA ARG A 89 -2.37 -10.34 -3.64
C ARG A 89 -3.35 -11.51 -3.49
N GLU A 90 -4.41 -11.34 -2.73
CA GLU A 90 -5.46 -12.35 -2.56
C GLU A 90 -6.41 -12.40 -3.76
N ASN A 91 -6.79 -11.24 -4.31
CA ASN A 91 -7.64 -11.16 -5.48
C ASN A 91 -7.14 -10.06 -6.44
N PRO A 92 -6.13 -10.33 -7.28
CA PRO A 92 -5.57 -9.36 -8.20
C PRO A 92 -6.60 -8.95 -9.24
N GLN A 93 -7.05 -7.70 -9.19
CA GLN A 93 -8.03 -7.15 -10.12
C GLN A 93 -7.86 -5.65 -10.30
N SER A 94 -8.20 -5.17 -11.49
CA SER A 94 -8.37 -3.74 -11.75
C SER A 94 -9.64 -3.23 -11.08
N GLY A 95 -9.58 -2.06 -10.44
CA GLY A 95 -10.73 -1.55 -9.70
C GLY A 95 -10.42 -0.29 -8.89
N PHE A 96 -11.40 0.11 -8.11
CA PHE A 96 -11.30 1.18 -7.12
C PHE A 96 -11.59 0.56 -5.75
N PHE A 97 -10.76 0.89 -4.77
CA PHE A 97 -10.80 0.32 -3.44
C PHE A 97 -10.70 1.44 -2.41
N HIS A 98 -11.55 1.38 -1.39
CA HIS A 98 -11.49 2.27 -0.24
C HIS A 98 -10.90 1.50 0.94
N LEU A 99 -10.02 2.14 1.71
CA LEU A 99 -9.34 1.51 2.83
C LEU A 99 -10.33 0.88 3.83
N LEU A 100 -11.39 1.61 4.19
CA LEU A 100 -12.37 1.14 5.17
C LEU A 100 -13.12 -0.13 4.75
N ASP A 101 -13.17 -0.43 3.44
CA ASP A 101 -13.80 -1.65 2.92
C ASP A 101 -12.87 -2.88 2.98
N ILE A 102 -11.57 -2.68 3.16
CA ILE A 102 -10.56 -3.74 3.06
C ILE A 102 -9.75 -3.95 4.34
N VAL A 103 -9.82 -3.02 5.29
CA VAL A 103 -9.05 -3.09 6.53
C VAL A 103 -9.47 -4.28 7.40
N PRO A 104 -8.50 -4.95 8.04
CA PRO A 104 -8.77 -5.97 9.05
C PRO A 104 -9.52 -5.43 10.28
N GLU A 105 -10.21 -6.32 11.01
CA GLU A 105 -10.98 -5.99 12.22
C GLU A 105 -10.20 -5.13 13.24
N TYR A 106 -8.94 -5.47 13.50
CA TYR A 106 -8.09 -4.78 14.48
C TYR A 106 -7.04 -3.86 13.85
N PHE A 107 -7.25 -3.41 12.60
CA PHE A 107 -6.28 -2.59 11.87
C PHE A 107 -5.86 -1.33 12.65
N LEU A 108 -6.84 -0.59 13.19
CA LEU A 108 -6.61 0.65 13.95
C LEU A 108 -5.84 0.45 15.26
N GLU A 109 -5.76 -0.79 15.75
CA GLU A 109 -5.02 -1.16 16.96
C GLU A 109 -3.59 -1.63 16.65
N THR A 110 -3.23 -1.75 15.36
CA THR A 110 -1.92 -2.24 14.97
C THR A 110 -0.82 -1.20 15.20
N GLU A 111 0.37 -1.69 15.51
CA GLU A 111 1.58 -0.87 15.53
C GLU A 111 1.91 -0.30 14.16
N TYR A 112 1.56 -1.02 13.09
CA TYR A 112 1.64 -0.51 11.72
C TYR A 112 0.79 0.75 11.57
N TYR A 113 -0.47 0.73 12.02
CA TYR A 113 -1.33 1.89 11.95
C TYR A 113 -0.76 3.07 12.75
N HIS A 114 -0.44 2.86 14.03
CA HIS A 114 0.01 3.93 14.92
C HIS A 114 1.39 4.51 14.59
N LYS A 115 2.35 3.68 14.13
CA LYS A 115 3.73 4.10 13.88
C LYS A 115 4.02 4.46 12.42
N TYR A 116 3.11 4.14 11.50
CA TYR A 116 3.32 4.36 10.08
C TYR A 116 2.09 5.02 9.45
N PHE A 117 0.94 4.34 9.44
CA PHE A 117 -0.23 4.83 8.70
C PHE A 117 -0.70 6.21 9.17
N ALA A 118 -1.00 6.37 10.46
CA ALA A 118 -1.57 7.59 11.04
C ALA A 118 -0.60 8.78 11.03
N GLN A 119 0.70 8.53 10.90
CA GLN A 119 1.73 9.57 10.89
C GLN A 119 2.02 10.08 9.48
N TYR A 120 1.90 9.23 8.45
CA TYR A 120 2.49 9.51 7.14
C TYR A 120 1.56 9.31 5.94
N ILE A 121 0.53 8.47 6.06
CA ILE A 121 -0.43 8.26 4.96
C ILE A 121 -1.50 9.33 5.05
N SER A 122 -2.45 9.19 5.99
CA SER A 122 -3.41 10.21 6.48
C SER A 122 -4.51 9.50 7.32
N VAL A 123 -5.70 10.09 7.44
CA VAL A 123 -6.87 9.55 8.17
C VAL A 123 -7.65 8.54 7.32
N ASP A 124 -7.73 8.76 6.01
CA ASP A 124 -8.45 7.90 5.07
C ASP A 124 -7.67 7.75 3.76
N GLU A 125 -7.89 6.67 3.03
CA GLU A 125 -7.14 6.36 1.80
C GLU A 125 -7.99 5.57 0.79
N VAL A 126 -7.80 5.89 -0.48
CA VAL A 126 -8.41 5.18 -1.61
C VAL A 126 -7.35 4.82 -2.64
N GLN A 127 -7.54 3.71 -3.34
CA GLN A 127 -6.58 3.21 -4.32
C GLN A 127 -7.27 2.77 -5.62
N TYR A 128 -6.74 3.20 -6.77
CA TYR A 128 -7.07 2.57 -8.04
C TYR A 128 -6.02 1.53 -8.41
N ASN A 129 -6.49 0.38 -8.88
CA ASN A 129 -5.65 -0.71 -9.39
C ASN A 129 -5.87 -0.87 -10.90
N ALA A 130 -4.77 -1.01 -11.63
CA ALA A 130 -4.73 -1.43 -13.02
C ALA A 130 -3.83 -2.67 -13.13
N GLN A 131 -4.42 -3.84 -13.39
CA GLN A 131 -3.68 -5.06 -13.61
C GLN A 131 -2.88 -4.94 -14.92
N LEU A 132 -1.56 -5.14 -14.84
CA LEU A 132 -0.66 -5.05 -15.99
C LEU A 132 -0.44 -6.43 -16.61
N ASP A 133 -0.27 -7.45 -15.76
CA ASP A 133 -0.11 -8.85 -16.16
C ASP A 133 -0.55 -9.79 -15.02
N GLY A 134 -0.19 -11.07 -15.10
CA GLY A 134 -0.57 -12.08 -14.12
C GLY A 134 0.03 -11.87 -12.72
N ASP A 135 1.06 -11.04 -12.56
CA ASP A 135 1.69 -10.75 -11.25
C ASP A 135 1.66 -9.26 -10.90
N ARG A 136 1.91 -8.38 -11.88
CA ARG A 136 2.06 -6.94 -11.65
C ARG A 136 0.72 -6.22 -11.64
N THR A 137 0.50 -5.40 -10.61
CA THR A 137 -0.61 -4.44 -10.55
C THR A 137 -0.06 -3.04 -10.33
N LEU A 138 -0.43 -2.12 -11.21
CA LEU A 138 -0.17 -0.69 -11.04
C LEU A 138 -1.22 -0.11 -10.10
N CYS A 139 -0.76 0.61 -9.09
CA CYS A 139 -1.57 1.19 -8.04
C CYS A 139 -1.32 2.69 -8.01
N ILE A 140 -2.39 3.48 -7.88
CA ILE A 140 -2.30 4.89 -7.45
C ILE A 140 -3.08 5.00 -6.15
N SER A 141 -2.36 5.27 -5.07
CA SER A 141 -2.93 5.46 -3.75
C SER A 141 -3.06 6.95 -3.44
N ILE A 142 -4.16 7.32 -2.82
CA ILE A 142 -4.56 8.70 -2.56
C ILE A 142 -5.03 8.79 -1.11
N GLY A 143 -4.27 9.50 -0.29
CA GLY A 143 -4.57 9.75 1.12
C GLY A 143 -5.24 11.11 1.34
N SER A 144 -6.16 11.14 2.30
CA SER A 144 -6.76 12.38 2.82
C SER A 144 -6.73 12.44 4.35
N SER A 145 -6.40 13.63 4.86
CA SER A 145 -6.48 14.04 6.26
C SER A 145 -7.91 14.07 6.82
N THR A 146 -8.91 13.88 5.96
CA THR A 146 -10.32 13.76 6.31
C THR A 146 -10.92 12.49 5.71
N HIS A 147 -12.01 11.99 6.30
CA HIS A 147 -12.72 10.85 5.74
C HIS A 147 -13.41 11.22 4.43
N PHE A 148 -13.28 10.34 3.42
CA PHE A 148 -14.02 10.51 2.18
C PHE A 148 -15.51 10.28 2.44
N CYS A 149 -16.34 11.23 2.04
CA CYS A 149 -17.79 11.06 2.13
C CYS A 149 -18.30 10.15 1.00
N GLN A 150 -19.52 9.62 1.15
CA GLN A 150 -20.11 8.72 0.17
C GLN A 150 -20.20 9.32 -1.25
N ASP A 151 -20.45 10.63 -1.35
CA ASP A 151 -20.51 11.33 -2.63
C ASP A 151 -19.13 11.37 -3.32
N GLN A 152 -18.06 11.59 -2.55
CA GLN A 152 -16.68 11.56 -3.05
C GLN A 152 -16.29 10.16 -3.53
N ILE A 153 -16.59 9.12 -2.72
CA ILE A 153 -16.34 7.72 -3.07
C ILE A 153 -17.10 7.35 -4.35
N THR A 154 -18.37 7.73 -4.45
CA THR A 154 -19.20 7.47 -5.63
C THR A 154 -18.67 8.17 -6.87
N MET A 155 -18.23 9.43 -6.73
CA MET A 155 -17.65 10.18 -7.83
C MET A 155 -16.34 9.56 -8.33
N LEU A 156 -15.45 9.14 -7.41
CA LEU A 156 -14.23 8.40 -7.74
C LEU A 156 -14.54 7.08 -8.47
N ASP A 157 -15.56 6.34 -8.01
CA ASP A 157 -15.98 5.10 -8.67
C ASP A 157 -16.58 5.34 -10.08
N ILE A 158 -17.31 6.44 -10.29
CA ILE A 158 -17.84 6.84 -11.60
C ILE A 158 -16.71 7.13 -12.60
N ILE A 159 -15.65 7.80 -12.16
CA ILE A 159 -14.54 8.19 -13.03
C ILE A 159 -13.48 7.09 -13.23
N LYS A 160 -13.52 6.05 -12.39
CA LYS A 160 -12.67 4.86 -12.44
C LYS A 160 -12.34 4.35 -13.85
N PRO A 161 -13.28 4.21 -14.81
CA PRO A 161 -12.97 3.61 -16.10
C PRO A 161 -11.89 4.37 -16.88
N TRP A 162 -11.96 5.70 -16.90
CA TRP A 162 -10.97 6.50 -17.63
C TRP A 162 -9.69 6.68 -16.81
N VAL A 163 -9.77 6.74 -15.48
CA VAL A 163 -8.57 6.78 -14.63
C VAL A 163 -7.71 5.52 -14.86
N ILE A 164 -8.30 4.33 -14.75
CA ILE A 164 -7.61 3.06 -14.97
C ILE A 164 -7.09 2.94 -16.41
N ALA A 165 -7.88 3.38 -17.41
CA ALA A 165 -7.44 3.35 -18.80
C ALA A 165 -6.21 4.24 -19.03
N LEU A 166 -6.20 5.46 -18.47
CA LEU A 166 -5.05 6.36 -18.58
C LEU A 166 -3.83 5.81 -17.81
N MET A 167 -4.02 5.25 -16.62
CA MET A 167 -2.97 4.56 -15.87
C MET A 167 -2.32 3.46 -16.70
N HIS A 168 -3.14 2.61 -17.32
CA HIS A 168 -2.65 1.51 -18.15
C HIS A 168 -1.92 2.01 -19.41
N GLN A 169 -2.47 3.02 -20.10
CA GLN A 169 -1.81 3.61 -21.29
C GLN A 169 -0.50 4.30 -20.94
N ARG A 170 -0.44 4.96 -19.78
CA ARG A 170 0.77 5.64 -19.31
C ARG A 170 1.97 4.69 -19.23
N MET A 171 1.75 3.43 -18.87
CA MET A 171 2.83 2.44 -18.77
C MET A 171 3.58 2.20 -20.08
N SER A 172 3.00 2.51 -21.24
CA SER A 172 3.73 2.43 -22.52
C SER A 172 4.83 3.50 -22.67
N PHE A 173 4.81 4.55 -21.84
CA PHE A 173 5.77 5.65 -21.84
C PHE A 173 6.71 5.63 -20.64
N GLU A 174 6.39 4.85 -19.61
CA GLU A 174 7.32 4.57 -18.53
C GLU A 174 8.36 3.59 -19.08
N ILE A 175 9.57 4.10 -19.35
CA ILE A 175 10.68 3.25 -19.77
C ILE A 175 10.97 2.32 -18.59
N GLU A 176 10.97 1.00 -18.82
CA GLU A 176 11.60 0.02 -17.93
C GLU A 176 13.13 0.24 -17.94
N GLU A 177 13.59 1.47 -17.68
CA GLU A 177 14.91 1.62 -17.11
C GLU A 177 14.78 0.88 -15.79
N GLU A 178 15.53 -0.21 -15.67
CA GLU A 178 15.92 -0.79 -14.40
C GLU A 178 16.48 0.34 -13.54
N LYS A 179 15.62 1.18 -12.96
CA LYS A 179 15.98 2.05 -11.85
C LYS A 179 16.42 1.05 -10.81
N HIS A 180 17.74 0.88 -10.73
CA HIS A 180 18.46 -0.01 -9.85
C HIS A 180 18.03 0.27 -8.41
N LEU A 181 16.90 -0.31 -8.02
CA LEU A 181 16.42 -0.35 -6.67
C LEU A 181 16.59 -1.81 -6.30
N THR A 182 17.71 -2.04 -5.62
CA THR A 182 18.05 -3.28 -4.91
C THR A 182 16.77 -4.03 -4.56
N SER A 183 16.59 -5.22 -5.15
CA SER A 183 15.50 -6.14 -4.81
C SER A 183 15.36 -6.13 -3.29
N ALA A 184 14.25 -5.58 -2.80
CA ALA A 184 13.96 -5.68 -1.38
C ALA A 184 14.02 -7.18 -1.04
N PRO A 185 14.76 -7.59 0.00
CA PRO A 185 14.81 -8.99 0.37
C PRO A 185 13.37 -9.47 0.51
N LEU A 186 13.05 -10.59 -0.15
CA LEU A 186 11.76 -11.24 0.01
C LEU A 186 11.47 -11.29 1.53
N TRP A 187 10.24 -11.06 1.96
CA TRP A 187 9.84 -11.21 3.38
C TRP A 187 10.40 -12.49 4.02
N SER A 188 10.45 -13.57 3.25
CA SER A 188 11.07 -14.82 3.63
C SER A 188 12.56 -14.67 3.97
N GLN A 189 13.34 -13.91 3.21
CA GLN A 189 14.76 -13.61 3.47
C GLN A 189 14.95 -12.70 4.69
N THR A 190 14.11 -11.67 4.87
CA THR A 190 14.16 -10.81 6.08
C THR A 190 13.84 -11.61 7.35
N ILE A 191 12.85 -12.51 7.30
CA ILE A 191 12.57 -13.45 8.40
C ILE A 191 13.68 -14.50 8.55
N THR A 192 14.23 -15.00 7.44
CA THR A 192 15.33 -16.00 7.46
C THR A 192 16.58 -15.42 8.12
N GLN A 193 16.88 -14.13 7.91
CA GLN A 193 17.99 -13.44 8.57
C GLN A 193 17.79 -13.25 10.09
N LEU A 194 16.55 -13.18 10.55
CA LEU A 194 16.20 -12.94 11.96
C LEU A 194 15.99 -14.22 12.79
N GLY A 195 15.85 -15.37 12.13
CA GLY A 195 15.84 -16.67 12.78
C GLY A 195 15.49 -17.79 11.81
N THR A 196 16.44 -18.70 11.59
CA THR A 196 16.30 -19.99 10.88
C THR A 196 15.23 -20.93 11.48
N GLN A 197 14.42 -20.47 12.43
CA GLN A 197 13.48 -21.27 13.22
C GLN A 197 12.01 -21.09 12.82
N ILE A 198 11.65 -20.07 12.04
CA ILE A 198 10.27 -19.84 11.58
C ILE A 198 10.05 -20.51 10.23
N THR A 199 9.02 -21.37 10.17
CA THR A 199 8.58 -22.02 8.93
C THR A 199 7.82 -21.05 8.02
N THR A 200 7.70 -21.37 6.73
CA THR A 200 6.92 -20.56 5.76
C THR A 200 5.49 -20.29 6.25
N ARG A 201 4.84 -21.29 6.84
CA ARG A 201 3.48 -21.15 7.39
C ARG A 201 3.42 -20.23 8.60
N GLU A 202 4.39 -20.31 9.50
CA GLU A 202 4.47 -19.40 10.64
C GLU A 202 4.77 -17.96 10.18
N SER A 203 5.52 -17.77 9.09
CA SER A 203 5.75 -16.46 8.47
C SER A 203 4.47 -15.86 7.88
N ASP A 204 3.64 -16.66 7.22
CA ASP A 204 2.33 -16.21 6.72
C ASP A 204 1.39 -15.80 7.86
N VAL A 205 1.33 -16.60 8.94
CA VAL A 205 0.57 -16.26 10.14
C VAL A 205 1.10 -14.97 10.78
N LEU A 206 2.43 -14.79 10.83
CA LEU A 206 3.07 -13.62 11.39
C LEU A 206 2.67 -12.33 10.67
N ARG A 207 2.71 -12.36 9.34
CA ARG A 207 2.36 -11.23 8.49
C ARG A 207 0.92 -10.79 8.73
N LEU A 208 -0.03 -11.73 8.65
CA LEU A 208 -1.45 -11.41 8.85
C LEU A 208 -1.73 -10.93 10.27
N LEU A 209 -1.06 -11.49 11.28
CA LEU A 209 -1.16 -11.03 12.66
C LEU A 209 -0.69 -9.58 12.81
N LEU A 210 0.46 -9.24 12.25
CA LEU A 210 1.02 -7.88 12.29
C LEU A 210 0.18 -6.87 11.51
N SER A 211 -0.60 -7.33 10.54
CA SER A 211 -1.52 -6.51 9.75
C SER A 211 -2.86 -6.25 10.46
N GLY A 212 -3.13 -6.92 11.59
CA GLY A 212 -4.35 -6.70 12.39
C GLY A 212 -5.47 -7.72 12.16
N PHE A 213 -5.21 -8.80 11.42
CA PHE A 213 -6.22 -9.85 11.24
C PHE A 213 -6.46 -10.66 12.53
N SER A 214 -7.72 -10.94 12.83
CA SER A 214 -8.15 -11.79 13.94
C SER A 214 -7.76 -13.25 13.70
N ASN A 215 -7.71 -14.06 14.77
CA ASN A 215 -7.42 -15.50 14.61
C ASN A 215 -8.43 -16.20 13.68
N LYS A 216 -9.68 -15.72 13.64
CA LYS A 216 -10.72 -16.26 12.77
C LYS A 216 -10.48 -15.88 11.31
N GLU A 217 -10.11 -14.63 11.04
CA GLU A 217 -9.79 -14.16 9.69
C GLU A 217 -8.54 -14.85 9.13
N ILE A 218 -7.48 -14.97 9.94
CA ILE A 218 -6.25 -15.69 9.57
C ILE A 218 -6.56 -17.16 9.26
N ALA A 219 -7.39 -17.81 10.09
CA ALA A 219 -7.82 -19.19 9.89
C ALA A 219 -8.56 -19.35 8.55
N GLY A 220 -9.49 -18.44 8.24
CA GLY A 220 -10.20 -18.40 6.96
C GLY A 220 -9.25 -18.23 5.76
N LYS A 221 -8.33 -17.26 5.83
CA LYS A 221 -7.37 -16.98 4.75
C LYS A 221 -6.38 -18.11 4.48
N LEU A 222 -5.96 -18.83 5.53
CA LEU A 222 -4.98 -19.92 5.42
C LEU A 222 -5.61 -21.31 5.30
N CYS A 223 -6.95 -21.40 5.26
CA CYS A 223 -7.70 -22.66 5.28
C CYS A 223 -7.32 -23.55 6.48
N LEU A 224 -7.21 -22.96 7.67
CA LEU A 224 -6.86 -23.62 8.93
C LEU A 224 -7.97 -23.40 9.98
N SER A 225 -7.88 -24.07 11.14
CA SER A 225 -8.74 -23.76 12.29
C SER A 225 -8.16 -22.62 13.13
N ALA A 226 -9.02 -21.88 13.85
CA ALA A 226 -8.58 -20.81 14.75
C ALA A 226 -7.67 -21.35 15.88
N GLU A 227 -7.87 -22.60 16.27
CA GLU A 227 -7.09 -23.36 17.24
C GLU A 227 -5.67 -23.61 16.72
N THR A 228 -5.55 -24.03 15.45
CA THR A 228 -4.25 -24.17 14.78
C THR A 228 -3.53 -22.82 14.70
N ILE A 229 -4.23 -21.72 14.44
CA ILE A 229 -3.64 -20.37 14.46
C ILE A 229 -3.13 -20.00 15.86
N LYS A 230 -3.87 -20.30 16.92
CA LYS A 230 -3.40 -20.08 18.31
C LYS A 230 -2.11 -20.85 18.60
N VAL A 231 -2.00 -22.09 18.13
CA VAL A 231 -0.78 -22.90 18.27
C VAL A 231 0.38 -22.28 17.50
N HIS A 232 0.19 -21.88 16.24
CA HIS A 232 1.22 -21.19 15.46
C HIS A 232 1.70 -19.91 16.15
N ARG A 233 0.79 -19.08 16.68
CA ARG A 233 1.14 -17.88 17.45
C ARG A 233 2.03 -18.24 18.64
N ARG A 234 1.63 -19.21 19.47
CA ARG A 234 2.43 -19.61 20.65
C ARG A 234 3.83 -20.07 20.25
N ASN A 235 3.93 -20.84 19.17
CA ASN A 235 5.22 -21.34 18.66
C ASN A 235 6.10 -20.21 18.13
N ILE A 236 5.51 -19.25 17.42
CA ILE A 236 6.20 -18.03 16.96
C ILE A 236 6.76 -17.25 18.15
N TYR A 237 5.92 -16.94 19.16
CA TYR A 237 6.35 -16.18 20.34
C TYR A 237 7.49 -16.89 21.08
N ALA A 238 7.39 -18.21 21.23
CA ALA A 238 8.43 -19.03 21.87
C ALA A 238 9.74 -19.06 21.06
N LYS A 239 9.67 -19.29 19.74
CA LYS A 239 10.83 -19.35 18.84
C LYS A 239 11.56 -18.01 18.75
N LEU A 240 10.82 -16.91 18.72
CA LEU A 240 11.38 -15.57 18.65
C LEU A 240 11.78 -15.00 20.01
N ASN A 241 11.40 -15.68 21.11
CA ASN A 241 11.58 -15.23 22.48
C ASN A 241 11.08 -13.80 22.73
N ILE A 242 9.86 -13.52 22.24
CA ILE A 242 9.19 -12.23 22.38
C ILE A 242 7.93 -12.37 23.23
N LYS A 243 7.51 -11.28 23.87
CA LYS A 243 6.37 -11.27 24.80
C LYS A 243 5.16 -10.49 24.27
N SER A 244 5.33 -9.69 23.22
CA SER A 244 4.24 -8.90 22.64
C SER A 244 4.36 -8.72 21.12
N GLN A 245 3.23 -8.41 20.50
CA GLN A 245 3.16 -8.04 19.08
C GLN A 245 3.90 -6.74 18.79
N SER A 246 3.97 -5.82 19.74
CA SER A 246 4.75 -4.59 19.64
C SER A 246 6.26 -4.84 19.57
N GLU A 247 6.76 -5.77 20.39
CA GLU A 247 8.16 -6.20 20.36
C GLU A 247 8.51 -6.85 19.02
N LEU A 248 7.59 -7.65 18.48
CA LEU A 248 7.69 -8.24 17.15
C LEU A 248 7.80 -7.14 16.08
N PHE A 249 6.86 -6.20 16.03
CA PHE A 249 6.88 -5.11 15.04
C PHE A 249 8.19 -4.29 15.13
N ALA A 250 8.62 -3.93 16.34
CA ALA A 250 9.86 -3.19 16.55
C ALA A 250 11.08 -3.95 16.02
N ARG A 251 11.16 -5.26 16.25
CA ARG A 251 12.28 -6.10 15.82
C ARG A 251 12.36 -6.25 14.29
N PHE A 252 11.22 -6.26 13.60
CA PHE A 252 11.17 -6.47 12.15
C PHE A 252 11.23 -5.16 11.34
N PHE A 253 10.63 -4.09 11.86
CA PHE A 253 10.38 -2.91 11.06
C PHE A 253 10.99 -1.64 11.62
N MET A 254 11.38 -1.58 12.89
CA MET A 254 12.09 -0.40 13.41
C MET A 254 13.60 -0.59 13.26
N PRO A 255 14.34 0.45 12.87
CA PRO A 255 15.79 0.39 12.91
C PRO A 255 16.22 0.04 14.35
N LYS A 256 17.24 -0.80 14.50
CA LYS A 256 17.99 -0.82 15.76
C LYS A 256 18.41 0.63 15.97
N LYS A 257 17.97 1.27 17.05
CA LYS A 257 18.70 2.43 17.54
C LYS A 257 20.11 1.90 17.76
N ASP A 258 21.03 2.26 16.87
CA ASP A 258 22.43 2.13 17.18
C ASP A 258 22.61 2.80 18.54
N ALA A 259 23.22 2.05 19.44
CA ALA A 259 23.62 2.53 20.73
C ALA A 259 24.60 3.71 20.50
N PHE A 260 24.06 4.91 20.32
CA PHE A 260 24.82 6.13 20.52
C PHE A 260 24.96 6.31 22.02
N SER A 261 26.00 5.63 22.52
CA SER A 261 26.98 6.11 23.47
C SER A 261 26.45 7.08 24.51
N SER A 262 26.29 6.54 25.72
CA SER A 262 26.77 7.20 26.92
C SER A 262 28.15 7.83 26.68
N VAL A 263 28.20 9.16 26.71
CA VAL A 263 29.32 9.96 27.25
C VAL A 263 28.70 11.10 28.04
#